data_AF-A0A0T7LAF8-F1
#
_entry.id   AF-A0A0T7LAF8-F1
#
_cell.length_a   1.000
_cell.length_b   1.000
_cell.length_c   1.000
_cell.angle_alpha   90.00
_cell.angle_beta   90.00
_cell.angle_gamma   90.00
#
_symmetry.space_group_name_H-M   'P 1'
#
loop_
_entity.id
_entity.type
_entity.pdbx_description
1 polymer ?
#
loop_
_entity_poly.entity_id
_entity_poly.type
_entity_poly.pdbx_seq_one_letter_code
_entity_poly.pdbx_strand_id
1 'polypeptide(L)'
;MVDKHADGVVIAVNGRVPDGEDLSWLWDVRFEHFEKTRVVAAGERGTDLAVRLGYAGVEHTLVHDTVAAIASCPPGRVEVVANYTAFLQLQRALARRG
;
A
#
# COMPACT_ATOMS: atom_id res chain seq x y z
N MET A 1 13.57 -1.49 1.23
CA MET A 1 13.40 -2.89 0.77
C MET A 1 12.37 -3.48 1.70
N VAL A 2 11.20 -3.88 1.18
CA VAL A 2 10.12 -4.43 2.02
C VAL A 2 10.61 -5.74 2.64
N ASP A 3 10.36 -5.91 3.93
CA ASP A 3 10.68 -7.13 4.65
C ASP A 3 9.67 -8.22 4.26
N LYS A 4 10.17 -9.21 3.51
CA LYS A 4 9.39 -10.35 3.05
C LYS A 4 8.96 -11.29 4.19
N HIS A 5 9.43 -11.08 5.42
CA HIS A 5 9.04 -11.84 6.61
C HIS A 5 7.90 -11.19 7.40
N ALA A 6 7.36 -10.05 6.96
CA ALA A 6 6.17 -9.47 7.57
C ALA A 6 4.94 -10.37 7.37
N ASP A 7 4.08 -10.44 8.39
CA ASP A 7 2.83 -11.21 8.34
C ASP A 7 1.79 -10.57 7.40
N GLY A 8 1.97 -9.29 7.08
CA GLY A 8 1.19 -8.58 6.07
C GLY A 8 1.93 -7.38 5.47
N VAL A 9 1.65 -7.08 4.19
CA VAL A 9 2.18 -5.92 3.48
C VAL A 9 1.03 -5.06 2.98
N VAL A 10 1.01 -3.79 3.36
CA VAL A 10 0.06 -2.79 2.88
C VAL A 10 0.84 -1.74 2.08
N ILE A 11 0.38 -1.45 0.86
CA ILE A 11 0.94 -0.37 0.04
C ILE A 11 -0.16 0.68 -0.18
N ALA A 12 0.04 1.87 0.37
CA ALA A 12 -0.91 2.97 0.31
C ALA A 12 -0.43 4.10 -0.60
N VAL A 13 -1.20 4.39 -1.65
CA VAL A 13 -0.85 5.40 -2.66
C VAL A 13 -1.97 6.43 -2.75
N ASN A 14 -1.61 7.69 -2.58
CA ASN A 14 -2.43 8.85 -2.93
C ASN A 14 -1.88 9.54 -4.18
N GLY A 15 -2.68 10.40 -4.81
CA GLY A 15 -2.28 11.17 -6.00
C GLY A 15 -2.55 12.66 -5.82
N ARG A 16 -2.08 13.24 -4.71
CA ARG A 16 -2.23 14.67 -4.42
C ARG A 16 -1.01 15.44 -4.90
N VAL A 17 -1.10 16.76 -4.96
CA VAL A 17 0.01 17.64 -5.36
C VAL A 17 1.36 17.27 -4.69
N PRO A 18 1.44 17.03 -3.36
CA PRO A 18 2.71 16.65 -2.72
C PRO A 18 3.20 15.23 -3.06
N ASP A 19 2.32 14.36 -3.55
CA ASP A 19 2.62 12.99 -3.92
C ASP A 19 3.03 12.84 -5.40
N GLY A 20 2.69 13.84 -6.22
CA GLY A 20 2.60 13.69 -7.67
C GLY A 20 1.20 13.20 -8.07
N GLU A 21 0.48 14.00 -8.86
CA GLU A 21 -0.88 13.66 -9.32
C GLU A 21 -0.85 12.63 -10.46
N ASP A 22 0.25 12.61 -11.22
CA ASP A 22 0.53 11.57 -12.20
C ASP A 22 1.14 10.34 -11.52
N LEU A 23 0.51 9.19 -11.72
CA LEU A 23 0.91 7.90 -11.15
C LEU A 23 1.66 7.01 -12.15
N SER A 24 2.07 7.55 -13.29
CA SER A 24 2.89 6.84 -14.28
C SER A 24 4.14 6.19 -13.66
N TRP A 25 4.71 6.78 -12.61
CA TRP A 25 5.83 6.23 -11.85
C TRP A 25 5.58 4.83 -11.26
N LEU A 26 4.31 4.43 -11.03
CA LEU A 26 3.98 3.07 -10.58
C LEU A 26 4.50 2.00 -11.57
N TRP A 27 4.59 2.36 -12.85
CA TRP A 27 5.07 1.46 -13.89
C TRP A 27 6.60 1.30 -13.90
N ASP A 28 7.33 2.28 -13.37
CA ASP A 28 8.78 2.21 -13.22
C ASP A 28 9.21 1.40 -11.98
N VAL A 29 8.29 1.15 -11.05
CA VAL A 29 8.54 0.31 -9.87
C VAL A 29 8.49 -1.17 -10.23
N ARG A 30 9.52 -1.91 -9.82
CA ARG A 30 9.63 -3.36 -10.04
C ARG A 30 8.88 -4.18 -8.98
N PHE A 31 7.55 -4.16 -9.01
CA PHE A 31 6.68 -4.91 -8.08
C PHE A 31 6.82 -6.44 -8.19
N GLU A 32 7.38 -6.96 -9.27
CA GLU A 32 7.54 -8.39 -9.54
C GLU A 32 8.40 -9.10 -8.46
N HIS A 33 9.19 -8.34 -7.69
CA HIS A 33 10.00 -8.85 -6.58
C HIS A 33 9.18 -9.31 -5.36
N PHE A 34 7.87 -9.01 -5.31
CA PHE A 34 7.00 -9.45 -4.22
C PHE A 34 6.72 -10.96 -4.26
N GLU A 35 6.89 -11.63 -5.42
CA GLU A 35 6.75 -13.09 -5.57
C GLU A 35 5.47 -13.63 -4.91
N LYS A 36 5.59 -14.37 -3.78
CA LYS A 36 4.46 -14.98 -3.04
C LYS A 36 3.91 -14.10 -1.92
N THR A 37 4.40 -12.88 -1.78
CA THR A 37 3.97 -11.95 -0.73
C THR A 37 2.62 -11.36 -1.12
N ARG A 38 1.57 -11.61 -0.33
CA ARG A 38 0.25 -11.03 -0.56
C ARG A 38 0.26 -9.56 -0.11
N VAL A 39 -0.18 -8.67 -1.00
CA VAL A 39 -0.21 -7.21 -0.77
C VAL A 39 -1.65 -6.73 -0.60
N VAL A 40 -1.89 -5.77 0.29
CA VAL A 40 -3.13 -4.99 0.33
C VAL A 40 -2.87 -3.63 -0.28
N ALA A 41 -3.45 -3.36 -1.44
CA ALA A 41 -3.44 -2.04 -2.06
C ALA A 41 -4.41 -1.12 -1.32
N ALA A 42 -3.97 0.09 -0.99
CA ALA A 42 -4.72 1.05 -0.19
C ALA A 42 -4.49 2.50 -0.65
N GLY A 43 -5.19 3.43 -0.01
CA GLY A 43 -5.10 4.86 -0.32
C GLY A 43 -6.09 5.30 -1.39
N GLU A 44 -6.09 6.61 -1.64
CA GLU A 44 -6.97 7.30 -2.59
C GLU A 44 -6.86 6.71 -4.01
N ARG A 45 -5.65 6.29 -4.38
CA ARG A 45 -5.32 5.71 -5.69
C ARG A 45 -4.98 4.22 -5.59
N GLY A 46 -5.57 3.54 -4.60
CA GLY A 46 -5.40 2.11 -4.39
C GLY A 46 -5.83 1.26 -5.59
N THR A 47 -6.81 1.72 -6.37
CA THR A 47 -7.27 1.02 -7.59
C THR A 47 -6.20 1.02 -8.68
N ASP A 48 -5.55 2.17 -8.94
CA ASP A 48 -4.45 2.26 -9.92
C ASP A 48 -3.28 1.35 -9.53
N LEU A 49 -2.96 1.33 -8.22
CA LEU A 49 -1.96 0.43 -7.66
C LEU A 49 -2.36 -1.04 -7.83
N ALA A 50 -3.60 -1.41 -7.53
CA ALA A 50 -4.10 -2.78 -7.70
C ALA A 50 -3.98 -3.25 -9.16
N VAL A 51 -4.33 -2.39 -10.12
CA VAL A 51 -4.12 -2.67 -11.55
C VAL A 51 -2.63 -2.93 -11.83
N ARG A 52 -1.73 -2.06 -11.37
CA ARG A 52 -0.28 -2.24 -11.56
C ARG A 52 0.24 -3.54 -10.95
N LEU A 53 -0.22 -3.89 -9.75
CA LEU A 53 0.12 -5.16 -9.06
C LEU A 53 -0.37 -6.37 -9.85
N GLY A 54 -1.57 -6.29 -10.43
CA GLY A 54 -2.11 -7.31 -11.33
C GLY A 54 -1.23 -7.53 -12.55
N TYR A 55 -0.76 -6.46 -13.19
CA TYR A 55 0.20 -6.56 -14.31
C TYR A 55 1.56 -7.13 -13.89
N ALA A 56 2.00 -6.92 -12.64
CA ALA A 56 3.20 -7.56 -12.08
C ALA A 56 3.00 -9.03 -11.69
N GLY A 57 1.78 -9.57 -11.78
CA GLY A 57 1.46 -10.92 -11.28
C GLY A 57 1.53 -11.05 -9.77
N VAL A 58 1.42 -9.95 -9.02
CA VAL A 58 1.45 -9.95 -7.55
C VAL A 58 0.05 -10.22 -7.01
N GLU A 59 -0.05 -11.20 -6.12
CA GLU A 59 -1.30 -11.48 -5.43
C GLU A 59 -1.67 -10.32 -4.49
N HIS A 60 -2.86 -9.75 -4.68
CA HIS A 60 -3.26 -8.59 -3.91
C HIS A 60 -4.77 -8.52 -3.65
N THR A 61 -5.13 -7.69 -2.68
CA THR A 61 -6.50 -7.25 -2.40
C THR A 61 -6.54 -5.72 -2.38
N LEU A 62 -7.74 -5.13 -2.45
CA LEU A 62 -7.93 -3.68 -2.42
C LEU A 62 -8.77 -3.29 -1.20
N VAL A 63 -8.22 -2.42 -0.36
CA VAL A 63 -8.90 -1.78 0.77
C VAL A 63 -8.45 -0.32 0.85
N HIS A 64 -9.32 0.60 0.43
CA HIS A 64 -8.93 2.02 0.32
C HIS A 64 -8.55 2.66 1.66
N ASP A 65 -9.28 2.37 2.74
CA ASP A 65 -8.92 2.88 4.07
C ASP A 65 -7.68 2.15 4.60
N THR A 66 -6.57 2.88 4.79
CA THR A 66 -5.29 2.28 5.16
C THR A 66 -5.35 1.59 6.53
N VAL A 67 -6.17 2.05 7.47
CA VAL A 67 -6.27 1.44 8.79
C VAL A 67 -7.07 0.13 8.72
N ALA A 68 -8.14 0.09 7.93
CA ALA A 68 -8.87 -1.12 7.61
C ALA A 68 -8.02 -2.11 6.81
N ALA A 69 -7.16 -1.63 5.92
CA ALA A 69 -6.20 -2.45 5.19
C ALA A 69 -5.24 -3.18 6.16
N ILE A 70 -4.66 -2.44 7.11
CA ILE A 70 -3.82 -3.02 8.18
C ILE A 70 -4.61 -4.05 9.00
N ALA A 71 -5.86 -3.74 9.38
CA ALA A 71 -6.69 -4.64 10.16
C ALA A 71 -7.14 -5.90 9.38
N SER A 72 -7.07 -5.87 8.04
CA SER A 72 -7.39 -7.03 7.20
C SER A 72 -6.23 -8.02 7.06
N CYS A 73 -5.01 -7.62 7.44
CA CYS A 73 -3.86 -8.50 7.46
C CYS A 73 -3.95 -9.56 8.58
N PRO A 74 -3.25 -10.70 8.44
CA PRO A 74 -3.08 -11.65 9.52
C PRO A 74 -2.52 -10.98 10.79
N PRO A 75 -2.86 -11.47 12.00
CA PRO A 75 -2.27 -10.99 13.23
C PRO A 75 -0.74 -11.12 13.20
N GLY A 76 -0.04 -10.04 13.54
CA GLY A 76 1.43 -10.02 13.52
C GLY A 76 1.98 -8.68 13.08
N ARG A 77 3.22 -8.69 12.58
CA ARG A 77 3.88 -7.48 12.09
C ARG A 77 3.38 -7.16 10.69
N VAL A 78 2.72 -6.01 10.56
CA VAL A 78 2.30 -5.45 9.26
C VAL A 78 3.30 -4.40 8.82
N GLU A 79 3.84 -4.57 7.61
CA GLU A 79 4.66 -3.55 6.96
C GLU A 79 3.79 -2.64 6.08
N VAL A 80 3.89 -1.33 6.30
CA VAL A 80 3.14 -0.34 5.53
C VAL A 80 4.11 0.52 4.72
N VAL A 81 3.97 0.49 3.40
CA VAL A 81 4.65 1.39 2.49
C VAL A 81 3.64 2.43 2.04
N ALA A 82 3.92 3.71 2.29
CA ALA A 82 3.00 4.79 1.94
C ALA A 82 3.76 5.96 1.31
N ASN A 83 3.17 6.60 0.30
CA ASN A 83 3.67 7.89 -0.16
C ASN A 83 3.26 9.02 0.81
N TYR A 84 3.71 10.24 0.53
CA TYR A 84 3.78 11.31 1.53
C TYR A 84 2.45 11.60 2.23
N THR A 85 1.39 11.89 1.48
CA THR A 85 0.11 12.24 2.10
C THR A 85 -0.61 11.01 2.66
N ALA A 86 -0.42 9.82 2.07
CA ALA A 86 -0.96 8.57 2.62
C ALA A 86 -0.33 8.27 3.99
N PHE A 87 0.98 8.45 4.14
CA PHE A 87 1.68 8.31 5.41
C PHE A 87 1.20 9.34 6.45
N LEU A 88 1.08 10.61 6.05
CA LEU A 88 0.57 11.67 6.92
C LEU A 88 -0.86 11.39 7.42
N GLN A 89 -1.73 10.89 6.54
CA GLN A 89 -3.09 10.49 6.89
C GLN A 89 -3.12 9.32 7.86
N LEU A 90 -2.29 8.29 7.61
CA LEU A 90 -2.15 7.14 8.50
C LEU A 90 -1.68 7.57 9.90
N GLN A 91 -0.63 8.38 9.99
CA GLN A 91 -0.12 8.92 11.26
C GLN A 91 -1.23 9.64 12.06
N ARG A 92 -2.01 10.50 11.40
CA ARG A 92 -3.15 11.19 12.02
C ARG A 92 -4.28 10.25 12.44
N ALA A 93 -4.51 9.17 11.70
CA ALA A 93 -5.52 8.18 12.06
C ALA A 93 -5.09 7.36 13.29
N LEU A 94 -3.82 6.96 13.36
CA LEU A 94 -3.25 6.23 14.49
C LEU A 94 -3.20 7.09 15.75
N ALA A 95 -2.78 8.35 15.65
CA ALA A 95 -2.74 9.28 16.78
C ALA A 95 -4.11 9.60 17.40
N ARG A 96 -5.21 9.37 16.66
CA ARG A 96 -6.58 9.51 17.17
C ARG A 96 -7.11 8.24 17.84
N ARG A 97 -6.44 7.11 17.65
CA ARG A 97 -6.81 5.78 18.17
C ARG A 97 -5.98 5.37 19.39
N GLY A 98 -4.80 5.96 19.58
CA GLY A 98 -4.01 5.86 20.80
C GLY A 98 -4.33 6.99 21.76
#